data_AF-A0A2V1BSV8-F1
#
_entry.id   AF-A0A2V1BSV8-F1
#
_cell.length_a   1.000
_cell.length_b   1.000
_cell.length_c   1.000
_cell.angle_alpha   90.00
_cell.angle_beta   90.00
_cell.angle_gamma   90.00
#
_symmetry.space_group_name_H-M   'P 1'
#
loop_
_entity.id
_entity.type
_entity.pdbx_description
1 polymer ?
#
loop_
_entity_poly.entity_id
_entity_poly.type
_entity_poly.pdbx_seq_one_letter_code
_entity_poly.pdbx_strand_id
1 'polypeptide(L)'
;MAFSSRLPGALAVLLYLQCCSNGVRAQNQTLPAFGDTVQVLGNMERTDQDFQDGLALDILSPKPRTLVVTQNKAPLAAIFMTGETGGPFVAVSNYSYIIKMNETANDLIAKIEIPYDPVELQQQGLLEANTFVASLASDGKSWMVDDQTRNVHRSENNTRIVKMTSIEGEFILVARKTVDTSNVFIQYGQGETRTANMTAGPGLQCAEFIDGMRFTVQTNVDLRMNIELKHGINPGTLPPNTVSLNSYMWIINTSAPMERVNAEMLVPCTYL
;
A
#
# COMPACT_ATOMS: atom_id res chain seq x y z
N MET A 1 6.77 -73.76 41.86
CA MET A 1 7.24 -72.54 42.56
C MET A 1 8.75 -72.43 42.36
N ALA A 2 9.40 -71.33 41.99
CA ALA A 2 9.07 -70.08 41.33
C ALA A 2 10.43 -69.58 40.80
N PHE A 3 10.51 -69.27 39.51
CA PHE A 3 11.66 -68.59 38.90
C PHE A 3 11.64 -67.11 39.30
N SER A 4 12.79 -66.52 39.63
CA SER A 4 13.05 -65.12 39.25
C SER A 4 14.55 -64.84 39.15
N SER A 5 14.92 -64.40 37.95
CA SER A 5 16.17 -63.80 37.51
C SER A 5 16.32 -62.38 38.08
N ARG A 6 17.56 -61.95 38.35
CA ARG A 6 17.87 -60.53 38.63
C ARG A 6 19.14 -60.08 37.91
N LEU A 7 18.91 -59.39 36.80
CA LEU A 7 19.65 -58.23 36.26
C LEU A 7 18.60 -57.48 35.42
N PRO A 8 18.64 -56.14 35.21
CA PRO A 8 19.71 -55.18 35.54
C PRO A 8 19.22 -53.81 36.05
N GLY A 9 19.82 -53.29 37.13
CA GLY A 9 19.63 -51.90 37.58
C GLY A 9 20.37 -50.85 36.73
N ALA A 10 21.24 -51.27 35.81
CA ALA A 10 22.11 -50.38 35.04
C ALA A 10 21.55 -49.92 33.68
N LEU A 11 20.46 -50.54 33.18
CA LEU A 11 19.84 -50.15 31.90
C LEU A 11 18.78 -49.05 32.02
N ALA A 12 18.23 -48.82 33.22
CA ALA A 12 17.17 -47.84 33.41
C ALA A 12 17.67 -46.39 33.46
N VAL A 13 18.93 -46.16 33.83
CA VAL A 13 19.49 -44.80 34.00
C VAL A 13 20.02 -44.23 32.67
N LEU A 14 20.46 -45.08 31.73
CA LEU A 14 20.90 -44.61 30.40
C LEU A 14 19.73 -44.20 29.50
N LEU A 15 18.53 -44.75 29.70
CA LEU A 15 17.34 -44.43 28.89
C LEU A 15 16.64 -43.13 29.30
N TYR A 16 16.88 -42.62 30.51
CA TYR A 16 16.26 -41.37 30.98
C TYR A 16 17.09 -40.11 30.63
N LEU A 17 18.38 -40.25 30.34
CA LEU A 17 19.24 -39.11 29.97
C LEU A 17 19.23 -38.78 28.46
N GLN A 18 18.65 -39.62 27.60
CA GLN A 18 18.56 -39.35 26.15
C GLN A 18 17.28 -38.61 25.72
N CYS A 19 16.31 -38.40 26.62
CA CYS A 19 15.02 -37.78 26.26
C CYS A 19 14.98 -36.24 26.38
N CYS A 20 16.07 -35.56 26.76
CA CYS A 20 16.05 -34.10 26.97
C CYS A 20 17.00 -33.30 26.07
N SER A 21 17.60 -33.91 25.05
CA SER A 21 18.41 -33.20 24.05
C SER A 21 17.68 -33.11 22.72
N ASN A 22 16.45 -32.58 22.73
CA ASN A 22 15.91 -31.90 21.55
C ASN A 22 16.65 -30.57 21.44
N GLY A 23 17.89 -30.62 20.95
CA GLY A 23 18.56 -29.45 20.45
C GLY A 23 17.70 -28.92 19.30
N VAL A 24 16.99 -27.82 19.54
CA VAL A 24 16.49 -26.97 18.47
C VAL A 24 17.73 -26.54 17.71
N ARG A 25 18.06 -27.26 16.63
CA ARG A 25 18.94 -26.74 15.60
C ARG A 25 18.19 -25.56 15.01
N ALA A 26 18.55 -24.35 15.42
CA ALA A 26 18.37 -23.19 14.57
C ALA A 26 19.07 -23.55 13.25
N GLN A 27 18.30 -23.96 12.24
CA GLN A 27 18.83 -23.95 10.89
C GLN A 27 19.15 -22.49 10.61
N ASN A 28 20.45 -22.18 10.45
CA ASN A 28 20.87 -21.00 9.70
C ASN A 28 20.36 -21.23 8.27
N GLN A 29 19.07 -21.01 8.08
CA GLN A 29 18.43 -21.08 6.77
C GLN A 29 18.88 -19.82 6.07
N THR A 30 19.82 -19.96 5.14
CA THR A 30 20.26 -18.85 4.29
C THR A 30 19.03 -18.27 3.61
N LEU A 31 18.76 -16.99 3.84
CA LEU A 31 17.66 -16.30 3.19
C LEU A 31 17.88 -16.30 1.67
N PRO A 32 16.84 -16.56 0.86
CA PRO A 32 16.95 -16.55 -0.60
C PRO A 32 17.48 -15.21 -1.10
N ALA A 33 18.33 -15.29 -2.12
CA ALA A 33 18.76 -14.13 -2.87
C ALA A 33 17.69 -13.73 -3.91
N PHE A 34 17.76 -12.48 -4.38
CA PHE A 34 16.96 -12.07 -5.53
C PHE A 34 17.32 -12.88 -6.77
N GLY A 35 16.31 -13.45 -7.41
CA GLY A 35 16.45 -14.39 -8.53
C GLY A 35 16.33 -15.87 -8.14
N ASP A 36 16.40 -16.20 -6.85
CA ASP A 36 16.18 -17.57 -6.39
C ASP A 36 14.71 -17.97 -6.52
N THR A 37 14.46 -19.27 -6.76
CA THR A 37 13.10 -19.82 -6.78
C THR A 37 12.66 -20.19 -5.37
N VAL A 38 11.57 -19.57 -4.91
CA VAL A 38 10.93 -19.83 -3.62
C VAL A 38 9.74 -20.76 -3.82
N GLN A 39 9.61 -21.75 -2.94
CA GLN A 39 8.45 -22.64 -2.91
C GLN A 39 7.31 -22.00 -2.11
N VAL A 40 6.10 -22.01 -2.68
CA VAL A 40 4.87 -21.61 -2.00
C VAL A 40 4.07 -22.86 -1.69
N LEU A 41 3.79 -23.07 -0.42
CA LEU A 41 3.06 -24.22 0.08
C LEU A 41 1.60 -24.19 -0.40
N GLY A 42 1.06 -25.37 -0.69
CA GLY A 42 -0.34 -25.54 -1.08
C GLY A 42 -1.28 -25.76 0.11
N ASN A 43 -2.54 -26.10 -0.17
CA ASN A 43 -3.55 -26.43 0.84
C ASN A 43 -3.79 -25.34 1.90
N MET A 44 -3.54 -24.07 1.55
CA MET A 44 -3.59 -22.92 2.45
C MET A 44 -2.61 -23.04 3.63
N GLU A 45 -1.52 -23.81 3.48
CA GLU A 45 -0.42 -23.78 4.43
C GLU A 45 0.36 -22.46 4.28
N ARG A 46 0.76 -21.88 5.42
CA ARG A 46 1.40 -20.56 5.44
C ARG A 46 2.85 -20.67 4.97
N THR A 47 3.17 -19.93 3.92
CA THR A 47 4.54 -19.68 3.46
C THR A 47 4.97 -18.33 4.00
N ASP A 48 5.90 -18.31 4.95
CA ASP A 48 6.51 -17.10 5.50
C ASP A 48 7.94 -17.01 4.97
N GLN A 49 8.21 -16.02 4.12
CA GLN A 49 9.47 -15.92 3.40
C GLN A 49 10.10 -14.53 3.54
N ASP A 50 11.21 -14.48 4.27
CA ASP A 50 12.10 -13.31 4.36
C ASP A 50 13.18 -13.34 3.28
N PHE A 51 13.61 -12.16 2.83
CA PHE A 51 14.71 -11.95 1.89
C PHE A 51 15.85 -11.17 2.56
N GLN A 52 17.03 -11.19 1.93
CA GLN A 52 18.27 -10.66 2.52
C GLN A 52 18.22 -9.14 2.81
N ASP A 53 17.39 -8.38 2.12
CA ASP A 53 17.24 -6.94 2.32
C ASP A 53 16.11 -6.56 3.28
N GLY A 54 15.42 -7.56 3.86
CA GLY A 54 14.30 -7.38 4.78
C GLY A 54 12.92 -7.37 4.12
N LEU A 55 12.80 -7.52 2.79
CA LEU A 55 11.51 -7.84 2.17
C LEU A 55 10.96 -9.13 2.80
N ALA A 56 9.69 -9.12 3.21
CA ALA A 56 9.01 -10.31 3.71
C ALA A 56 7.70 -10.55 2.95
N LEU A 57 7.45 -11.80 2.59
CA LEU A 57 6.22 -12.26 1.94
C LEU A 57 5.52 -13.29 2.82
N ASP A 58 4.22 -13.11 3.01
CA ASP A 58 3.37 -14.04 3.77
C ASP A 58 2.22 -14.49 2.87
N ILE A 59 2.20 -15.77 2.51
CA ILE A 59 1.36 -16.30 1.44
C ILE A 59 0.66 -17.57 1.91
N LEU A 60 -0.66 -17.63 1.71
CA LEU A 60 -1.45 -18.85 1.78
C LEU A 60 -2.02 -19.12 0.38
N SER A 61 -1.68 -20.29 -0.18
CA SER A 61 -2.12 -20.69 -1.52
C SER A 61 -2.89 -22.02 -1.47
N PRO A 62 -3.99 -22.17 -2.23
CA PRO A 62 -4.73 -23.44 -2.27
C PRO A 62 -3.93 -24.56 -2.94
N LYS A 63 -2.94 -24.23 -3.80
CA LYS A 63 -2.12 -25.19 -4.54
C LYS A 63 -0.63 -24.88 -4.35
N PRO A 64 0.26 -25.89 -4.40
CA PRO A 64 1.69 -25.65 -4.42
C PRO A 64 2.08 -24.83 -5.64
N ARG A 65 2.82 -23.73 -5.44
CA ARG A 65 3.28 -22.82 -6.49
C ARG A 65 4.76 -22.49 -6.26
N THR A 66 5.36 -21.78 -7.20
CA THR A 66 6.69 -21.19 -7.01
C THR A 66 6.66 -19.72 -7.39
N LEU A 67 7.55 -18.96 -6.76
CA LEU A 67 7.77 -17.55 -7.10
C LEU A 67 9.25 -17.23 -7.22
N VAL A 68 9.53 -16.15 -7.93
CA VAL A 68 10.84 -15.52 -8.00
C VAL A 68 10.67 -14.03 -7.73
N VAL A 69 11.54 -13.48 -6.90
CA VAL A 69 11.62 -12.03 -6.66
C VAL A 69 12.89 -11.49 -7.31
N THR A 70 12.77 -10.45 -8.12
CA THR A 70 13.91 -9.70 -8.67
C THR A 70 13.80 -8.22 -8.34
N GLN A 71 14.89 -7.48 -8.51
CA GLN A 71 14.92 -6.03 -8.29
C GLN A 71 15.04 -5.30 -9.63
N ASN A 72 14.16 -4.33 -9.87
CA ASN A 72 14.33 -3.36 -10.94
C ASN A 72 15.03 -2.11 -10.40
N LYS A 73 16.26 -1.88 -10.85
CA LYS A 73 17.12 -0.76 -10.39
C LYS A 73 16.87 0.56 -11.12
N ALA A 74 15.93 0.58 -12.05
CA ALA A 74 15.47 1.77 -12.76
C ALA A 74 13.93 1.80 -12.76
N PRO A 75 13.29 1.88 -11.57
CA PRO A 75 11.84 1.90 -11.49
C PRO A 75 11.26 3.16 -12.15
N LEU A 76 9.99 3.08 -12.55
CA LEU A 76 9.22 4.25 -12.95
C LEU A 76 9.28 5.32 -11.85
N ALA A 77 9.42 6.59 -12.20
CA ALA A 77 9.48 7.66 -11.21
C ALA A 77 8.16 7.73 -10.40
N ALA A 78 8.27 7.87 -9.07
CA ALA A 78 7.13 7.97 -8.15
C ALA A 78 6.28 9.26 -8.27
N ILE A 79 6.56 10.09 -9.29
CA ILE A 79 5.71 11.23 -9.66
C ILE A 79 4.51 10.80 -10.51
N PHE A 80 4.56 9.61 -11.12
CA PHE A 80 3.48 9.06 -11.92
C PHE A 80 2.62 8.16 -11.03
N MET A 81 1.65 8.73 -10.32
CA MET A 81 0.72 8.01 -9.45
C MET A 81 -0.70 8.03 -10.06
N THR A 82 -1.44 6.93 -9.90
CA THR A 82 -2.86 6.83 -10.30
C THR A 82 -3.66 6.28 -9.12
N GLY A 83 -4.83 6.87 -8.87
CA GLY A 83 -5.78 6.39 -7.85
C GLY A 83 -5.65 7.01 -6.46
N GLU A 84 -4.78 8.00 -6.25
CA GLU A 84 -4.49 8.56 -4.92
C GLU A 84 -4.92 10.01 -4.67
N THR A 85 -5.22 10.27 -3.39
CA THR A 85 -5.45 11.58 -2.75
C THR A 85 -4.32 11.89 -1.75
N GLY A 86 -3.94 13.16 -1.56
CA GLY A 86 -3.17 13.59 -0.38
C GLY A 86 -1.71 14.04 -0.53
N GLY A 87 -1.22 14.36 -1.74
CA GLY A 87 0.07 15.06 -1.97
C GLY A 87 1.08 14.31 -2.83
N PRO A 88 2.22 14.95 -3.21
CA PRO A 88 3.21 14.34 -4.08
C PRO A 88 3.97 13.21 -3.38
N PHE A 89 4.16 12.13 -4.12
CA PHE A 89 4.95 10.98 -3.70
C PHE A 89 6.40 11.11 -4.12
N VAL A 90 7.27 10.55 -3.29
CA VAL A 90 8.67 10.32 -3.61
C VAL A 90 9.01 8.86 -3.38
N ALA A 91 9.88 8.31 -4.20
CA ALA A 91 10.41 6.98 -3.97
C ALA A 91 11.33 7.03 -2.74
N VAL A 92 11.13 6.11 -1.81
CA VAL A 92 12.02 5.94 -0.65
C VAL A 92 13.19 5.04 -1.04
N SER A 93 12.90 4.01 -1.84
CA SER A 93 13.89 3.06 -2.34
C SER A 93 14.35 3.42 -3.75
N ASN A 94 15.60 3.10 -4.09
CA ASN A 94 16.19 3.27 -5.42
C ASN A 94 15.93 2.09 -6.37
N TYR A 95 15.16 1.09 -5.94
CA TYR A 95 14.71 -0.04 -6.73
C TYR A 95 13.27 -0.41 -6.35
N SER A 96 12.62 -1.17 -7.23
CA SER A 96 11.35 -1.84 -6.99
C SER A 96 11.54 -3.37 -6.99
N TYR A 97 10.62 -4.09 -6.37
CA TYR A 97 10.56 -5.55 -6.37
C TYR A 97 9.62 -6.05 -7.45
N ILE A 98 10.08 -6.96 -8.29
CA ILE A 98 9.23 -7.68 -9.24
C ILE A 98 9.02 -9.09 -8.68
N ILE A 99 7.78 -9.42 -8.35
CA ILE A 99 7.38 -10.74 -7.90
C ILE A 99 6.70 -11.44 -9.07
N LYS A 100 7.23 -12.59 -9.47
CA LYS A 100 6.66 -13.40 -10.55
C LYS A 100 6.33 -14.79 -10.04
N MET A 101 5.10 -15.24 -10.28
CA MET A 101 4.67 -16.60 -9.98
C MET A 101 4.94 -17.50 -11.20
N ASN A 102 5.02 -18.80 -11.00
CA ASN A 102 5.12 -19.77 -12.11
C ASN A 102 3.82 -19.92 -12.92
N GLU A 103 2.69 -19.46 -12.36
CA GLU A 103 1.38 -19.41 -13.00
C GLU A 103 0.57 -18.25 -12.41
N THR A 104 -0.42 -17.76 -13.16
CA THR A 104 -1.34 -16.72 -12.66
C THR A 104 -2.04 -17.19 -11.39
N ALA A 105 -2.00 -16.36 -10.36
CA ALA A 105 -2.52 -16.68 -9.03
C ALA A 105 -3.36 -15.51 -8.51
N ASN A 106 -4.69 -15.65 -8.59
CA ASN A 106 -5.68 -14.67 -8.12
C ASN A 106 -6.57 -15.24 -7.00
N ASP A 107 -6.16 -16.37 -6.44
CA ASP A 107 -6.84 -17.17 -5.43
C ASP A 107 -6.00 -17.30 -4.14
N LEU A 108 -5.04 -16.40 -3.95
CA LEU A 108 -4.16 -16.35 -2.79
C LEU A 108 -4.83 -15.62 -1.61
N ILE A 109 -4.25 -15.78 -0.42
CA ILE A 109 -4.22 -14.72 0.58
C ILE A 109 -2.76 -14.34 0.76
N ALA A 110 -2.42 -13.08 0.52
CA ALA A 110 -1.04 -12.63 0.58
C ALA A 110 -0.89 -11.29 1.31
N LYS A 111 0.33 -11.08 1.78
CA LYS A 111 0.83 -9.84 2.36
C LYS A 111 2.28 -9.66 1.91
N ILE A 112 2.62 -8.43 1.57
CA ILE A 112 3.99 -7.97 1.30
C ILE A 112 4.39 -6.96 2.36
N GLU A 113 5.62 -7.08 2.86
CA GLU A 113 6.21 -6.13 3.81
C GLU A 113 7.53 -5.62 3.23
N ILE A 114 7.62 -4.31 3.01
CA ILE A 114 8.84 -3.66 2.53
C ILE A 114 9.45 -2.87 3.69
N PRO A 115 10.75 -3.11 4.02
CA PRO A 115 11.43 -2.41 5.08
C PRO A 115 11.77 -0.97 4.67
N TYR A 116 11.91 -0.09 5.64
CA TYR A 116 12.47 1.25 5.49
C TYR A 116 13.56 1.52 6.52
N ASP A 117 14.49 2.42 6.21
CA ASP A 117 15.43 2.96 7.18
C ASP A 117 14.89 4.29 7.74
N PRO A 118 14.55 4.37 9.04
CA PRO A 118 14.12 5.60 9.69
C PRO A 118 15.11 6.77 9.53
N VAL A 119 16.41 6.48 9.50
CA VAL A 119 17.46 7.49 9.35
C VAL A 119 17.45 8.07 7.94
N GLU A 120 17.32 7.22 6.91
CA GLU A 120 17.21 7.68 5.52
C GLU A 120 15.92 8.48 5.29
N LEU A 121 14.79 8.03 5.86
CA LEU A 121 13.53 8.76 5.82
C LEU A 121 13.69 10.16 6.45
N GLN A 122 14.29 10.24 7.64
CA GLN A 122 14.50 11.51 8.33
C GLN A 122 15.42 12.44 7.54
N GLN A 123 16.49 11.93 6.94
CA GLN A 123 17.39 12.70 6.08
C GLN A 123 16.68 13.29 4.85
N GLN A 124 15.66 12.58 4.34
CA GLN A 124 14.83 13.03 3.23
C GLN A 124 13.65 13.92 3.67
N GLY A 125 13.48 14.15 4.98
CA GLY A 125 12.37 14.92 5.54
C GLY A 125 11.02 14.19 5.43
N LEU A 126 11.03 12.86 5.44
CA LEU A 126 9.86 11.99 5.34
C LEU A 126 9.50 11.41 6.71
N LEU A 127 8.20 11.18 6.92
CA LEU A 127 7.68 10.54 8.13
C LEU A 127 7.42 9.07 7.86
N GLU A 128 7.82 8.19 8.78
CA GLU A 128 7.49 6.75 8.75
C GLU A 128 5.98 6.50 8.62
N ALA A 129 5.16 7.34 9.25
CA ALA A 129 3.70 7.26 9.17
C ALA A 129 3.14 7.46 7.74
N ASN A 130 3.95 8.06 6.87
CA ASN A 130 3.60 8.46 5.52
C ASN A 130 4.34 7.63 4.48
N THR A 131 4.78 6.42 4.83
CA THR A 131 5.25 5.43 3.86
C THR A 131 4.09 4.59 3.34
N PHE A 132 4.24 4.13 2.10
CA PHE A 132 3.26 3.33 1.37
C PHE A 132 4.01 2.33 0.49
N VAL A 133 3.44 1.16 0.30
CA VAL A 133 3.86 0.25 -0.77
C VAL A 133 2.97 0.52 -1.97
N ALA A 134 3.57 0.94 -3.09
CA ALA A 134 2.87 1.17 -4.34
C ALA A 134 3.07 0.00 -5.28
N SER A 135 2.03 -0.39 -6.02
CA SER A 135 2.07 -1.40 -7.07
C SER A 135 2.06 -0.75 -8.45
N LEU A 136 2.78 -1.31 -9.41
CA LEU A 136 2.77 -0.79 -10.78
C LEU A 136 1.39 -1.07 -11.41
N ALA A 137 0.79 -0.05 -12.02
CA ALA A 137 -0.45 -0.18 -12.77
C ALA A 137 -0.29 -1.19 -13.92
N SER A 138 -1.38 -1.81 -14.31
CA SER A 138 -1.40 -2.83 -15.38
C SER A 138 -0.95 -2.29 -16.74
N ASP A 139 -1.01 -0.96 -16.95
CA ASP A 139 -0.51 -0.30 -18.15
C ASP A 139 1.00 0.02 -18.11
N GLY A 140 1.65 -0.17 -16.95
CA GLY A 140 3.06 0.10 -16.70
C GLY A 140 3.43 1.58 -16.67
N LYS A 141 2.46 2.50 -16.61
CA LYS A 141 2.69 3.95 -16.76
C LYS A 141 2.53 4.75 -15.49
N SER A 142 2.07 4.11 -14.42
CA SER A 142 1.89 4.76 -13.13
C SER A 142 2.00 3.74 -12.00
N TRP A 143 2.29 4.23 -10.81
CA TRP A 143 2.15 3.50 -9.57
C TRP A 143 0.77 3.72 -8.97
N MET A 144 0.29 2.75 -8.22
CA MET A 144 -0.99 2.79 -7.52
C MET A 144 -0.73 2.45 -6.05
N VAL A 145 -1.42 3.13 -5.16
CA VAL A 145 -1.41 2.82 -3.73
C VAL A 145 -2.86 2.63 -3.31
N ASP A 146 -3.05 1.73 -2.36
CA ASP A 146 -4.34 1.50 -1.75
C ASP A 146 -4.27 1.75 -0.24
N ASP A 147 -4.86 2.87 0.19
CA ASP A 147 -4.91 3.27 1.60
C ASP A 147 -5.75 2.31 2.45
N GLN A 148 -6.68 1.54 1.86
CA GLN A 148 -7.57 0.62 2.58
C GLN A 148 -6.86 -0.68 3.01
N THR A 149 -5.80 -1.05 2.28
CA THR A 149 -5.01 -2.25 2.54
C THR A 149 -3.63 -1.93 3.12
N ARG A 150 -3.33 -0.65 3.35
CA ARG A 150 -2.11 -0.17 3.98
C ARG A 150 -2.03 -0.51 5.47
N ASN A 151 -0.86 -0.99 5.90
CA ASN A 151 -0.49 -1.05 7.31
C ASN A 151 0.97 -0.62 7.49
N VAL A 152 1.22 0.35 8.38
CA VAL A 152 2.59 0.79 8.74
C VAL A 152 2.93 0.20 10.10
N HIS A 153 4.00 -0.59 10.19
CA HIS A 153 4.45 -1.19 11.44
C HIS A 153 5.73 -0.53 11.93
N ARG A 154 5.58 0.48 12.79
CA ARG A 154 6.70 1.33 13.25
C ARG A 154 7.70 0.63 14.17
N SER A 155 7.29 -0.42 14.88
CA SER A 155 8.21 -1.19 15.74
C SER A 155 9.17 -2.08 14.97
N GLU A 156 8.85 -2.41 13.71
CA GLU A 156 9.63 -3.31 12.85
C GLU A 156 10.14 -2.59 11.58
N ASN A 157 9.95 -1.27 11.51
CA ASN A 157 10.34 -0.42 10.40
C ASN A 157 9.89 -0.94 9.02
N ASN A 158 8.63 -1.39 8.90
CA ASN A 158 8.09 -1.90 7.65
C ASN A 158 6.76 -1.24 7.25
N THR A 159 6.48 -1.28 5.95
CA THR A 159 5.20 -0.88 5.35
C THR A 159 4.62 -2.04 4.57
N ARG A 160 3.30 -2.23 4.67
CA ARG A 160 2.63 -3.44 4.20
C ARG A 160 1.44 -3.15 3.29
N ILE A 161 1.22 -4.06 2.35
CA ILE A 161 -0.10 -4.29 1.76
C ILE A 161 -0.63 -5.61 2.35
N VAL A 162 -1.83 -5.59 2.92
CA VAL A 162 -2.51 -6.78 3.43
C VAL A 162 -3.73 -7.15 2.58
N LYS A 163 -4.30 -8.33 2.83
CA LYS A 163 -5.53 -8.82 2.16
C LYS A 163 -5.39 -8.93 0.64
N MET A 164 -4.18 -9.18 0.15
CA MET A 164 -3.95 -9.35 -1.28
C MET A 164 -4.51 -10.71 -1.73
N THR A 165 -5.19 -10.74 -2.87
CA THR A 165 -5.64 -11.99 -3.50
C THR A 165 -4.73 -12.48 -4.64
N SER A 166 -3.75 -11.64 -5.00
CA SER A 166 -2.63 -11.94 -5.90
C SER A 166 -1.38 -11.24 -5.36
N ILE A 167 -0.19 -11.79 -5.62
CA ILE A 167 1.09 -11.19 -5.20
C ILE A 167 2.01 -10.91 -6.40
N GLU A 168 1.60 -11.31 -7.60
CA GLU A 168 2.35 -11.02 -8.82
C GLU A 168 2.25 -9.54 -9.15
N GLY A 169 3.38 -8.92 -9.49
CA GLY A 169 3.45 -7.49 -9.81
C GLY A 169 4.80 -6.87 -9.51
N GLU A 170 4.88 -5.57 -9.74
CA GLU A 170 6.03 -4.74 -9.36
C GLU A 170 5.63 -3.81 -8.22
N PHE A 171 6.44 -3.74 -7.16
CA PHE A 171 6.14 -3.01 -5.93
C PHE A 171 7.31 -2.11 -5.53
N ILE A 172 7.01 -0.91 -5.05
CA ILE A 172 8.03 0.04 -4.59
C ILE A 172 7.59 0.71 -3.30
N LEU A 173 8.55 0.99 -2.42
CA LEU A 173 8.31 1.83 -1.26
C LEU A 173 8.33 3.30 -1.67
N VAL A 174 7.24 4.00 -1.39
CA VAL A 174 7.09 5.43 -1.60
C VAL A 174 6.69 6.10 -0.30
N ALA A 175 6.88 7.41 -0.24
CA ALA A 175 6.39 8.21 0.87
C ALA A 175 5.74 9.50 0.37
N ARG A 176 4.71 9.94 1.10
CA ARG A 176 4.14 11.28 0.89
C ARG A 176 5.01 12.30 1.61
N LYS A 177 5.37 13.35 0.88
CA LYS A 177 6.07 14.52 1.44
C LYS A 177 5.05 15.46 2.07
N THR A 178 4.40 15.03 3.14
CA THR A 178 3.47 15.86 3.92
C THR A 178 3.86 15.82 5.40
N VAL A 179 3.84 16.99 6.02
CA VAL A 179 4.23 17.21 7.42
C VAL A 179 3.11 16.88 8.41
N ASP A 180 1.96 16.36 7.95
CA ASP A 180 0.74 16.21 8.76
C ASP A 180 0.18 14.78 8.74
N THR A 181 -0.02 14.24 9.94
CA THR A 181 -0.42 12.86 10.26
C THR A 181 -1.93 12.61 10.22
N SER A 182 -2.67 13.19 9.27
CA SER A 182 -4.10 12.92 9.11
C SER A 182 -4.44 12.79 7.64
N ASN A 183 -5.46 12.01 7.28
CA ASN A 183 -6.14 12.20 6.00
C ASN A 183 -6.57 13.68 5.96
N VAL A 184 -5.86 14.51 5.20
CA VAL A 184 -6.16 15.94 5.13
C VAL A 184 -7.35 16.07 4.19
N PHE A 185 -8.54 15.86 4.75
CA PHE A 185 -9.76 16.30 4.08
C PHE A 185 -9.71 17.82 3.96
N ILE A 186 -9.91 18.32 2.76
CA ILE A 186 -9.99 19.76 2.52
C ILE A 186 -11.32 20.24 3.07
N GLN A 187 -11.28 21.18 4.01
CA GLN A 187 -12.51 21.86 4.45
C GLN A 187 -13.00 22.79 3.33
N TYR A 188 -14.30 22.94 3.20
CA TYR A 188 -14.88 23.97 2.34
C TYR A 188 -14.49 25.38 2.79
N GLY A 189 -14.31 26.27 1.82
CA GLY A 189 -14.02 27.69 2.04
C GLY A 189 -12.72 28.16 1.43
N GLN A 190 -12.22 29.29 1.93
CA GLN A 190 -11.01 29.99 1.45
C GLN A 190 -9.87 29.88 2.46
N GLY A 191 -8.64 29.97 1.96
CA GLY A 191 -7.41 29.99 2.76
C GLY A 191 -6.46 28.84 2.43
N GLU A 192 -5.18 29.01 2.76
CA GLU A 192 -4.09 28.07 2.42
C GLU A 192 -4.38 26.62 2.83
N THR A 193 -4.98 26.40 4.00
CA THR A 193 -5.31 25.06 4.51
C THR A 193 -6.61 24.48 3.92
N ARG A 194 -7.29 25.21 3.03
CA ARG A 194 -8.56 24.84 2.38
C ARG A 194 -8.46 24.84 0.85
N THR A 195 -7.25 24.96 0.32
CA THR A 195 -6.96 25.04 -1.10
C THR A 195 -6.02 23.89 -1.48
N ALA A 196 -6.47 23.04 -2.40
CA ALA A 196 -5.64 22.03 -3.04
C ALA A 196 -4.67 22.69 -4.02
N ASN A 197 -3.40 22.27 -4.00
CA ASN A 197 -2.44 22.62 -5.03
C ASN A 197 -2.36 21.46 -6.03
N MET A 198 -2.57 21.76 -7.31
CA MET A 198 -2.39 20.82 -8.41
C MET A 198 -1.17 21.22 -9.21
N THR A 199 -0.34 20.24 -9.56
CA THR A 199 0.91 20.42 -10.30
C THR A 199 0.69 20.13 -11.77
N ALA A 200 1.36 20.84 -12.67
CA ALA A 200 1.37 20.55 -14.09
C ALA A 200 1.89 19.14 -14.37
N GLY A 201 1.15 18.36 -15.16
CA GLY A 201 1.63 17.05 -15.59
C GLY A 201 0.55 16.18 -16.24
N PRO A 202 0.98 15.07 -16.87
CA PRO A 202 0.07 14.13 -17.52
C PRO A 202 -0.75 13.28 -16.54
N GLY A 203 -0.43 13.31 -15.23
CA GLY A 203 -1.09 12.50 -14.21
C GLY A 203 -2.42 13.07 -13.72
N LEU A 204 -3.30 12.18 -13.24
CA LEU A 204 -4.52 12.56 -12.52
C LEU A 204 -4.15 12.92 -11.07
N GLN A 205 -4.70 14.02 -10.57
CA GLN A 205 -4.53 14.46 -9.18
C GLN A 205 -5.88 14.57 -8.51
N CYS A 206 -6.02 14.05 -7.30
CA CYS A 206 -7.29 14.03 -6.59
C CYS A 206 -7.25 14.82 -5.27
N ALA A 207 -8.29 15.61 -5.04
CA ALA A 207 -8.56 16.29 -3.77
C ALA A 207 -9.87 15.76 -3.17
N GLU A 208 -9.83 15.40 -1.88
CA GLU A 208 -10.99 14.90 -1.15
C GLU A 208 -11.40 15.90 -0.06
N PHE A 209 -12.70 16.22 -0.03
CA PHE A 209 -13.29 17.17 0.92
C PHE A 209 -13.89 16.44 2.13
N ILE A 210 -14.19 17.19 3.19
CA ILE A 210 -14.62 16.65 4.50
C ILE A 210 -15.87 15.75 4.47
N ASP A 211 -16.70 15.88 3.44
CA ASP A 211 -17.90 15.07 3.23
C ASP A 211 -17.67 13.89 2.27
N GLY A 212 -16.41 13.60 1.91
CA GLY A 212 -16.02 12.53 0.99
C GLY A 212 -16.20 12.87 -0.49
N MET A 213 -16.61 14.10 -0.83
CA MET A 213 -16.62 14.54 -2.23
C MET A 213 -15.20 14.56 -2.78
N ARG A 214 -15.03 13.96 -3.97
CA ARG A 214 -13.73 13.86 -4.64
C ARG A 214 -13.71 14.67 -5.93
N PHE A 215 -12.64 15.42 -6.09
CA PHE A 215 -12.37 16.20 -7.29
C PHE A 215 -11.05 15.76 -7.90
N THR A 216 -11.12 15.16 -9.08
CA THR A 216 -9.96 14.65 -9.83
C THR A 216 -9.68 15.55 -11.00
N VAL A 217 -8.44 16.00 -11.15
CA VAL A 217 -8.01 16.94 -12.19
C VAL A 217 -6.71 16.48 -12.84
N GLN A 218 -6.67 16.64 -14.16
CA GLN A 218 -5.45 16.60 -14.97
C GLN A 218 -5.24 17.97 -15.60
N THR A 219 -4.06 18.54 -15.42
CA THR A 219 -3.73 19.90 -15.84
C THR A 219 -2.31 19.98 -16.41
N ASN A 220 -2.11 20.83 -17.41
CA ASN A 220 -0.78 21.11 -17.98
C ASN A 220 -0.11 22.33 -17.32
N VAL A 221 -0.75 22.94 -16.32
CA VAL A 221 -0.25 24.09 -15.58
C VAL A 221 -0.45 23.89 -14.07
N ASP A 222 0.45 24.46 -13.28
CA ASP A 222 0.27 24.52 -11.83
C ASP A 222 -0.95 25.41 -11.52
N LEU A 223 -1.86 24.90 -10.69
CA LEU A 223 -3.05 25.63 -10.31
C LEU A 223 -3.47 25.32 -8.88
N ARG A 224 -4.22 26.23 -8.29
CA ARG A 224 -4.75 26.11 -6.94
C ARG A 224 -6.26 26.04 -7.01
N MET A 225 -6.88 25.13 -6.26
CA MET A 225 -8.33 24.96 -6.27
C MET A 225 -8.91 24.82 -4.88
N ASN A 226 -10.05 25.44 -4.66
CA ASN A 226 -10.84 25.26 -3.45
C ASN A 226 -12.32 25.17 -3.80
N ILE A 227 -13.10 24.67 -2.85
CA ILE A 227 -14.55 24.60 -3.01
C ILE A 227 -15.21 25.39 -1.91
N GLU A 228 -16.11 26.29 -2.30
CA GLU A 228 -16.99 26.99 -1.40
C GLU A 228 -18.39 26.40 -1.43
N LEU A 229 -19.04 26.37 -0.27
CA LEU A 229 -20.47 26.10 -0.19
C LEU A 229 -21.22 27.41 -0.20
N LYS A 230 -22.17 27.55 -1.12
CA LYS A 230 -23.09 28.68 -1.17
C LYS A 230 -24.50 28.22 -0.85
N HIS A 231 -25.16 28.94 0.05
CA HIS A 231 -26.56 28.70 0.38
C HIS A 231 -27.46 29.03 -0.81
N GLY A 232 -28.39 28.13 -1.09
CA GLY A 232 -29.41 28.23 -2.12
C GLY A 232 -28.87 27.90 -3.52
N ILE A 233 -29.77 27.42 -4.37
CA ILE A 233 -29.55 27.35 -5.82
C ILE A 233 -30.40 28.44 -6.45
N ASN A 234 -29.77 29.27 -7.31
CA ASN A 234 -30.50 30.31 -8.03
C ASN A 234 -31.55 29.65 -8.94
N PRO A 235 -32.86 29.87 -8.76
CA PRO A 235 -33.88 29.27 -9.61
C PRO A 235 -33.73 29.65 -11.08
N GLY A 236 -33.12 30.81 -11.37
CA GLY A 236 -32.84 31.26 -12.73
C GLY A 236 -31.74 30.46 -13.45
N THR A 237 -30.96 29.64 -12.76
CA THR A 237 -29.97 28.73 -13.38
C THR A 237 -30.53 27.33 -13.62
N LEU A 238 -31.75 27.07 -13.16
CA LEU A 238 -32.42 25.79 -13.31
C LEU A 238 -33.29 25.81 -14.58
N PRO A 239 -33.41 24.68 -15.31
CA PRO A 239 -34.36 24.57 -16.42
C PRO A 239 -35.79 24.92 -15.99
N PRO A 240 -36.63 25.45 -16.90
CA PRO A 240 -38.04 25.70 -16.60
C PRO A 240 -38.72 24.46 -15.98
N ASN A 241 -39.55 24.69 -14.97
CA ASN A 241 -40.28 23.65 -14.21
C ASN A 241 -39.42 22.68 -13.39
N THR A 242 -38.19 23.06 -13.02
CA THR A 242 -37.38 22.27 -12.09
C THR A 242 -37.20 23.01 -10.75
N VAL A 243 -37.04 22.24 -9.68
CA VAL A 243 -36.72 22.73 -8.34
C VAL A 243 -35.46 22.04 -7.86
N SER A 244 -34.61 22.77 -7.14
CA SER A 244 -33.43 22.15 -6.53
C SER A 244 -33.86 21.21 -5.40
N LEU A 245 -33.27 20.01 -5.37
CA LEU A 245 -33.38 19.10 -4.22
C LEU A 245 -32.44 19.50 -3.07
N ASN A 246 -31.36 20.22 -3.40
CA ASN A 246 -30.36 20.65 -2.42
C ASN A 246 -30.58 22.10 -2.02
N SER A 247 -30.33 22.42 -0.75
CA SER A 247 -30.37 23.78 -0.22
C SER A 247 -29.06 24.54 -0.40
N TYR A 248 -28.07 23.96 -1.08
CA TYR A 248 -26.74 24.54 -1.29
C TYR A 248 -26.14 24.09 -2.62
N MET A 249 -25.08 24.78 -3.05
CA MET A 249 -24.26 24.41 -4.20
C MET A 249 -22.78 24.45 -3.83
N TRP A 250 -22.00 23.60 -4.50
CA TRP A 250 -20.54 23.67 -4.51
C TRP A 250 -20.08 24.64 -5.60
N ILE A 251 -19.19 25.56 -5.25
CA ILE A 251 -18.54 26.49 -6.17
C ILE A 251 -17.07 26.14 -6.20
N ILE A 252 -16.60 25.67 -7.35
CA ILE A 252 -15.19 25.40 -7.57
C ILE A 252 -14.51 26.70 -7.97
N ASN A 253 -13.54 27.10 -7.15
CA ASN A 253 -12.67 28.24 -7.42
C ASN A 253 -11.31 27.71 -7.86
N THR A 254 -10.73 28.31 -8.89
CA THR A 254 -9.40 27.97 -9.39
C THR A 254 -8.58 29.23 -9.61
N SER A 255 -7.28 29.17 -9.36
CA SER A 255 -6.35 30.26 -9.69
C SER A 255 -6.12 30.43 -11.19
N ALA A 256 -6.57 29.48 -12.01
CA ALA A 256 -6.37 29.45 -13.45
C ALA A 256 -7.71 29.20 -14.20
N PRO A 257 -8.69 30.12 -14.13
CA PRO A 257 -10.06 29.87 -14.61
C PRO A 257 -10.20 29.80 -16.14
N MET A 258 -9.19 30.25 -16.89
CA MET A 258 -9.17 30.21 -18.35
C MET A 258 -8.43 28.99 -18.90
N GLU A 259 -7.82 28.20 -18.03
CA GLU A 259 -7.01 27.06 -18.44
C GLU A 259 -7.88 25.82 -18.64
N ARG A 260 -7.58 25.09 -19.72
CA ARG A 260 -8.29 23.85 -20.00
C ARG A 260 -7.76 22.76 -19.08
N VAL A 261 -8.65 22.25 -18.23
CA VAL A 261 -8.39 21.11 -17.35
C VAL A 261 -9.33 19.97 -17.70
N ASN A 262 -8.85 18.72 -17.62
CA ASN A 262 -9.74 17.57 -17.59
C ASN A 262 -10.13 17.35 -16.13
N ALA A 263 -11.42 17.33 -15.82
CA ALA A 263 -11.90 17.24 -14.45
C ALA A 263 -13.04 16.22 -14.32
N GLU A 264 -13.03 15.48 -13.21
CA GLU A 264 -14.09 14.57 -12.79
C GLU A 264 -14.48 14.91 -11.34
N MET A 265 -15.79 14.87 -11.05
CA MET A 265 -16.32 15.05 -9.70
C MET A 265 -17.13 13.81 -9.32
N LEU A 266 -16.73 13.15 -8.23
CA LEU A 266 -17.41 11.98 -7.69
C LEU A 266 -18.01 12.35 -6.33
N VAL A 267 -19.31 12.09 -6.21
CA VAL A 267 -20.05 12.24 -4.95
C VAL A 267 -20.21 10.85 -4.34
N PRO A 268 -19.90 10.65 -3.05
CA PRO A 268 -20.06 9.34 -2.42
C PRO A 268 -21.55 8.95 -2.39
N CYS A 269 -21.89 7.84 -3.03
CA CYS A 269 -23.20 7.20 -2.94
C CYS A 269 -23.08 5.95 -2.07
N THR A 270 -23.61 5.97 -0.86
CA THR A 270 -23.81 4.77 -0.06
C THR A 270 -25.19 4.19 -0.33
N TYR A 271 -25.24 2.99 -0.91
CA TYR A 271 -26.45 2.16 -0.84
C TYR A 271 -26.58 1.67 0.61
N LEU A 272 -27.73 1.94 1.24
CA LEU A 272 -28.11 1.36 2.54
C LEU A 272 -28.40 -0.13 2.39
#